data_AF-A0AAV2TTB7-F1
#
_entry.id   AF-A0AAV2TTB7-F1
#
_cell.length_a   1.000
_cell.length_b   1.000
_cell.length_c   1.000
_cell.angle_alpha   90.00
_cell.angle_beta   90.00
_cell.angle_gamma   90.00
#
_symmetry.space_group_name_H-M   'P 1'
#
loop_
_entity.id
_entity.type
_entity.pdbx_description
1 polymer ?
#
loop_
_entity_poly.entity_id
_entity_poly.type
_entity_poly.pdbx_seq_one_letter_code
_entity_poly.pdbx_strand_id
1 'polypeptide(L)'
;MAKCPISHAQTEKLSGQKNKRTPGPYALFVQSKKSLYKGDMAEFAQRCACEWRHLSPVLKEKFQKRAKELRAKSAKRTSNPAYLKFVNDTYQCLRKRHPDWTSKRIREQLMKNYQKLKCKCNKKH
;
A
#
# COMPACT_ATOMS: atom_id res chain seq x y z
N MET A 1 34.19 -31.49 12.34
CA MET A 1 33.69 -30.35 11.56
C MET A 1 32.36 -30.76 10.92
N ALA A 2 31.23 -30.31 11.49
CA ALA A 2 29.90 -30.71 11.06
C ALA A 2 29.44 -29.88 9.85
N LYS A 3 28.99 -30.55 8.79
CA LYS A 3 28.38 -29.94 7.61
C LYS A 3 26.89 -29.74 7.88
N CYS A 4 26.41 -28.49 7.89
CA CYS A 4 24.98 -28.19 7.90
C CYS A 4 24.41 -28.34 6.48
N PRO A 5 23.37 -29.17 6.26
CA PRO A 5 22.69 -29.23 4.97
C PRO A 5 21.74 -28.03 4.83
N ILE A 6 22.00 -27.19 3.83
CA ILE A 6 21.10 -26.11 3.42
C ILE A 6 19.92 -26.77 2.70
N SER A 7 18.78 -26.85 3.37
CA SER A 7 17.51 -27.24 2.77
C SER A 7 17.10 -26.21 1.72
N HIS A 8 17.15 -26.59 0.45
CA HIS A 8 16.52 -25.83 -0.64
C HIS A 8 15.00 -25.91 -0.49
N ALA A 9 14.41 -24.93 0.21
CA ALA A 9 12.98 -24.70 0.16
C ALA A 9 12.63 -24.17 -1.24
N GLN A 10 12.20 -25.08 -2.12
CA GLN A 10 11.56 -24.76 -3.38
C GLN A 10 10.35 -23.87 -3.08
N THR A 11 10.39 -22.62 -3.54
CA THR A 11 9.25 -21.72 -3.39
C THR A 11 8.16 -22.15 -4.37
N GLU A 12 7.20 -22.88 -3.84
CA GLU A 12 5.97 -23.28 -4.52
C GLU A 12 5.28 -22.05 -5.14
N LYS A 13 5.03 -22.13 -6.44
CA LYS A 13 4.25 -21.15 -7.20
C LYS A 13 2.75 -21.32 -6.91
N LEU A 14 2.30 -20.93 -5.72
CA LEU A 14 0.87 -20.80 -5.43
C LEU A 14 0.61 -19.57 -4.56
N SER A 15 0.03 -18.51 -5.13
CA SER A 15 -1.05 -17.68 -4.55
C SER A 15 -1.07 -16.25 -5.11
N GLY A 16 -2.11 -15.96 -5.90
CA GLY A 16 -2.74 -14.63 -6.04
C GLY A 16 -1.87 -13.50 -6.60
N GLN A 17 -2.36 -12.82 -7.62
CA GLN A 17 -1.82 -11.51 -8.03
C GLN A 17 -2.02 -10.48 -6.91
N LYS A 18 -1.18 -10.54 -5.86
CA LYS A 18 -1.07 -9.48 -4.86
C LYS A 18 -0.41 -8.31 -5.57
N ASN A 19 -1.10 -7.16 -5.60
CA ASN A 19 -0.53 -5.92 -6.10
C ASN A 19 0.82 -5.69 -5.41
N LYS A 20 1.91 -5.81 -6.18
CA LYS A 20 3.27 -5.61 -5.66
C LYS A 20 3.36 -4.19 -5.14
N ARG A 21 3.89 -4.01 -3.93
CA ARG A 21 4.11 -2.68 -3.36
C ARG A 21 4.97 -1.88 -4.32
N THR A 22 4.64 -0.60 -4.51
CA THR A 22 5.47 0.31 -5.30
C THR A 22 6.89 0.36 -4.71
N PRO A 23 7.93 0.26 -5.54
CA PRO A 23 9.32 0.22 -5.08
C PRO A 23 9.68 1.50 -4.30
N GLY A 24 10.46 1.33 -3.23
CA GLY A 24 11.02 2.45 -2.48
C GLY A 24 12.22 3.11 -3.21
N PRO A 25 12.74 4.24 -2.69
CA PRO A 25 13.84 4.97 -3.31
C PRO A 25 15.09 4.10 -3.55
N TYR A 26 15.49 3.32 -2.54
CA TYR A 26 16.63 2.40 -2.66
C TYR A 26 16.37 1.31 -3.70
N ALA A 27 15.17 0.75 -3.76
CA ALA A 27 14.83 -0.28 -4.75
C ALA A 27 14.91 0.26 -6.19
N LEU A 28 14.52 1.52 -6.41
CA LEU A 28 14.68 2.19 -7.71
C LEU A 28 16.15 2.42 -8.07
N PHE A 29 16.98 2.74 -7.08
CA PHE A 29 18.42 2.85 -7.27
C PHE A 29 19.04 1.51 -7.66
N VAL A 30 18.76 0.44 -6.91
CA VAL A 30 19.24 -0.92 -7.23
C VAL A 30 18.76 -1.35 -8.62
N GLN A 31 17.50 -1.06 -8.97
CA GLN A 31 16.95 -1.36 -10.29
C GLN A 31 17.70 -0.62 -11.42
N SER A 32 18.13 0.63 -11.19
CA SER A 32 18.91 1.40 -12.17
C SER A 32 20.32 0.84 -12.39
N LYS A 33 20.88 0.15 -11.41
CA LYS A 33 22.21 -0.48 -11.46
C LYS A 33 22.17 -1.94 -11.89
N LYS A 34 20.97 -2.52 -12.05
CA LYS A 34 20.78 -3.94 -12.37
C LYS A 34 21.47 -4.37 -13.67
N SER A 35 21.58 -3.49 -14.67
CA SER A 35 22.27 -3.80 -15.93
C SER A 35 23.79 -3.93 -15.78
N LEU A 36 24.37 -3.34 -14.72
CA LEU A 36 25.81 -3.40 -14.42
C LEU A 36 26.17 -4.65 -13.60
N TYR A 37 25.18 -5.43 -13.19
CA TYR A 37 25.37 -6.62 -12.39
C TYR A 37 26.01 -7.75 -13.21
N LYS A 38 27.14 -8.26 -12.70
CA LYS A 38 27.81 -9.48 -13.15
C LYS A 38 28.32 -10.20 -11.90
N GLY A 39 28.07 -11.50 -11.74
CA GLY A 39 28.62 -12.30 -10.63
C GLY A 39 27.62 -12.60 -9.51
N ASP A 40 28.04 -12.50 -8.25
CA ASP A 40 27.24 -12.88 -7.07
C ASP A 40 26.24 -11.79 -6.62
N MET A 41 25.00 -12.21 -6.33
CA MET A 41 23.91 -11.32 -5.90
C MET A 41 24.18 -10.70 -4.52
N ALA A 42 24.81 -11.44 -3.60
CA ALA A 42 25.07 -10.93 -2.26
C ALA A 42 26.11 -9.81 -2.30
N GLU A 43 27.21 -10.01 -3.04
CA GLU A 43 28.19 -8.95 -3.30
C GLU A 43 27.56 -7.72 -3.97
N PHE A 44 26.72 -7.92 -4.99
CA PHE A 44 26.06 -6.81 -5.67
C PHE A 44 25.15 -6.01 -4.72
N ALA A 45 24.36 -6.71 -3.90
CA ALA A 45 23.49 -6.07 -2.92
C ALA A 45 24.31 -5.28 -1.88
N GLN A 46 25.45 -5.82 -1.44
CA GLN A 46 26.34 -5.15 -0.50
C GLN A 46 26.99 -3.90 -1.12
N ARG A 47 27.47 -3.98 -2.37
CA ARG A 47 28.02 -2.83 -3.11
C ARG A 47 26.97 -1.74 -3.29
N CYS A 48 25.76 -2.11 -3.72
CA CYS A 48 24.64 -1.17 -3.85
C CYS A 48 24.27 -0.51 -2.52
N ALA A 49 24.26 -1.27 -1.41
CA ALA A 49 23.96 -0.72 -0.09
C ALA A 49 25.04 0.29 0.35
N CYS A 50 26.32 -0.02 0.09
CA CYS A 50 27.43 0.89 0.38
C CYS A 50 27.34 2.17 -0.47
N GLU A 51 27.15 2.04 -1.78
CA GLU A 51 27.02 3.18 -2.70
C GLU A 51 25.82 4.06 -2.32
N TRP A 52 24.68 3.44 -1.96
CA TRP A 52 23.49 4.17 -1.51
C TRP A 52 23.74 5.02 -0.25
N ARG A 53 24.52 4.52 0.71
CA ARG A 53 24.86 5.28 1.93
C ARG A 53 25.71 6.52 1.58
N HIS A 54 26.66 6.37 0.66
CA HIS A 54 27.58 7.43 0.22
C HIS A 54 27.04 8.33 -0.90
N LEU A 55 25.88 8.01 -1.46
CA LEU A 55 25.25 8.79 -2.52
C LEU A 55 24.98 10.23 -2.06
N SER A 56 25.27 11.20 -2.92
CA SER A 56 25.02 12.61 -2.62
C SER A 56 23.54 12.89 -2.33
N PRO A 57 23.22 13.89 -1.48
CA PRO A 57 21.84 14.24 -1.15
C PRO A 57 20.98 14.52 -2.39
N VAL A 58 21.55 15.20 -3.40
CA VAL A 58 20.89 15.54 -4.67
C VAL A 58 20.45 14.29 -5.43
N LEU A 59 21.32 13.27 -5.52
CA LEU A 59 20.98 12.02 -6.19
C LEU A 59 19.98 11.20 -5.38
N LYS A 60 20.08 11.20 -4.05
CA LYS A 60 19.08 10.55 -3.17
C LYS A 60 17.71 11.18 -3.36
N GLU A 61 17.63 12.50 -3.44
CA GLU A 61 16.39 13.23 -3.66
C GLU A 61 15.72 12.85 -4.99
N LYS A 62 16.50 12.67 -6.07
CA LYS A 62 15.98 12.20 -7.37
C LYS A 62 15.22 10.87 -7.24
N PHE A 63 15.78 9.89 -6.52
CA PHE A 63 15.13 8.60 -6.29
C PHE A 63 13.95 8.71 -5.32
N GLN A 64 14.02 9.59 -4.32
CA GLN A 64 12.90 9.86 -3.42
C GLN A 64 11.71 10.47 -4.15
N LYS A 65 11.95 11.47 -5.00
CA LYS A 65 10.92 12.12 -5.82
C LYS A 65 10.25 11.11 -6.75
N ARG A 66 11.04 10.28 -7.44
CA ARG A 66 10.50 9.22 -8.31
C ARG A 66 9.67 8.18 -7.54
N ALA A 67 10.11 7.78 -6.35
CA ALA A 67 9.33 6.87 -5.50
C ALA A 67 8.01 7.50 -5.02
N LYS A 68 8.02 8.80 -4.68
CA LYS A 68 6.83 9.57 -4.29
C LYS A 68 5.83 9.65 -5.45
N GLU A 69 6.29 9.93 -6.66
CA GLU A 69 5.45 9.96 -7.87
C GLU A 69 4.80 8.61 -8.17
N LEU A 70 5.55 7.50 -8.06
CA LEU A 70 5.01 6.16 -8.25
C LEU A 70 3.93 5.83 -7.20
N ARG A 71 4.16 6.19 -5.93
CA ARG A 71 3.17 6.03 -4.86
C ARG A 71 1.91 6.86 -5.16
N ALA A 72 2.06 8.12 -5.55
CA ALA A 72 0.95 9.00 -5.88
C ALA A 72 0.11 8.47 -7.05
N LYS A 73 0.76 7.95 -8.11
CA LYS A 73 0.08 7.31 -9.24
C LYS A 73 -0.76 6.11 -8.80
N SER A 74 -0.21 5.26 -7.92
CA SER A 74 -0.94 4.11 -7.38
C SER A 74 -2.09 4.47 -6.42
N ALA A 75 -2.05 5.68 -5.83
CA ALA A 75 -3.04 6.15 -4.87
C ALA A 75 -4.28 6.79 -5.52
N LYS A 76 -4.24 7.12 -6.82
CA LYS A 76 -5.40 7.68 -7.53
C LYS A 76 -6.53 6.64 -7.59
N ARG A 77 -7.48 6.75 -6.67
CA ARG A 77 -8.73 5.99 -6.69
C ARG A 77 -9.84 6.89 -7.21
N THR A 78 -10.71 6.35 -8.06
CA THR A 78 -11.99 6.98 -8.38
C THR A 78 -12.84 6.95 -7.11
N SER A 79 -13.13 8.12 -6.55
CA SER A 79 -13.99 8.23 -5.38
C SER A 79 -15.29 8.92 -5.78
N ASN A 80 -16.41 8.43 -5.26
CA ASN A 80 -17.70 9.08 -5.42
C ASN A 80 -17.85 10.14 -4.32
N PRO A 81 -17.77 11.45 -4.65
CA PRO A 81 -17.75 12.51 -3.64
C PRO A 81 -19.04 12.57 -2.81
N ALA A 82 -20.19 12.27 -3.42
CA ALA A 82 -21.48 12.28 -2.71
C ALA A 82 -21.56 11.18 -1.65
N TYR A 83 -21.10 9.96 -1.99
CA TYR A 83 -21.03 8.87 -1.02
C TYR A 83 -20.05 9.17 0.12
N LEU A 84 -18.86 9.72 -0.21
CA LEU A 84 -17.88 10.08 0.81
C LEU A 84 -18.39 11.16 1.77
N LYS A 85 -19.10 12.17 1.25
CA LYS A 85 -19.75 13.19 2.08
C LYS A 85 -20.76 12.56 3.03
N PHE A 86 -21.66 11.72 2.51
CA PHE A 86 -22.63 10.98 3.34
C PHE A 86 -21.95 10.15 4.44
N VAL A 87 -20.88 9.42 4.09
CA VAL A 87 -20.12 8.60 5.05
C VAL A 87 -19.53 9.48 6.15
N ASN A 88 -18.88 10.60 5.79
CA ASN A 88 -18.24 11.48 6.75
C ASN A 88 -19.26 12.11 7.71
N ASP A 89 -20.33 12.69 7.17
CA ASP A 89 -21.38 13.35 7.96
C ASP A 89 -22.07 12.37 8.91
N THR A 90 -22.43 11.19 8.41
CA THR A 90 -23.09 10.13 9.20
C THR A 90 -22.14 9.57 10.27
N TYR A 91 -20.86 9.38 9.94
CA TYR A 91 -19.86 8.88 10.88
C TYR A 91 -19.66 9.86 12.05
N GLN A 92 -19.51 11.15 11.75
CA GLN A 92 -19.37 12.19 12.78
C GLN A 92 -20.60 12.26 13.69
N CYS A 93 -21.81 12.18 13.12
CA CYS A 93 -23.05 12.15 13.88
C CYS A 93 -23.13 10.92 14.81
N LEU A 94 -22.81 9.73 14.29
CA LEU A 94 -22.81 8.50 15.09
C LEU A 94 -21.75 8.53 16.20
N ARG A 95 -20.56 9.08 15.94
CA ARG A 95 -19.51 9.23 16.96
C ARG A 95 -19.89 10.18 18.08
N LYS A 96 -20.58 11.28 17.76
CA LYS A 96 -21.08 12.22 18.79
C LYS A 96 -22.18 11.60 19.65
N ARG A 97 -23.09 10.84 19.05
CA ARG A 97 -24.23 10.22 19.76
C ARG A 97 -23.85 8.95 20.52
N HIS A 98 -22.85 8.23 20.03
CA HIS A 98 -22.41 6.95 20.59
C HIS A 98 -20.88 6.93 20.70
N PRO A 99 -20.30 7.67 21.67
CA PRO A 99 -18.85 7.75 21.83
C PRO A 99 -18.22 6.36 22.08
N ASP A 100 -18.92 5.51 22.83
CA ASP A 100 -18.45 4.18 23.25
C ASP A 100 -18.55 3.12 22.14
N TRP A 101 -19.19 3.44 21.01
CA TRP A 101 -19.30 2.46 19.93
C TRP A 101 -17.94 2.21 19.28
N THR A 102 -17.67 0.93 19.02
CA THR A 102 -16.53 0.52 18.22
C THR A 102 -16.70 0.97 16.77
N SER A 103 -15.58 1.19 16.07
CA SER A 103 -15.60 1.57 14.64
C SER A 103 -16.34 0.56 13.77
N LYS A 104 -16.33 -0.73 14.15
CA LYS A 104 -17.09 -1.80 13.48
C LYS A 104 -18.60 -1.53 13.57
N ARG A 105 -19.12 -1.29 14.78
CA ARG A 105 -20.55 -1.03 15.02
C ARG A 105 -21.04 0.23 14.31
N ILE A 106 -20.22 1.28 14.31
CA ILE A 106 -20.53 2.53 13.58
C ILE A 106 -20.62 2.27 12.07
N ARG A 107 -19.69 1.49 11.51
CA ARG A 107 -19.70 1.13 10.09
C ARG A 107 -20.95 0.33 9.71
N GLU A 108 -21.34 -0.64 10.53
CA GLU A 108 -22.56 -1.43 10.32
C GLU A 108 -23.81 -0.54 10.33
N GLN A 109 -23.91 0.40 11.28
CA GLN A 109 -25.02 1.33 11.35
C GLN A 109 -25.04 2.31 10.16
N LEU A 110 -23.87 2.77 9.72
CA LEU A 110 -23.72 3.63 8.54
C LEU A 110 -24.22 2.92 7.28
N MET A 111 -23.91 1.64 7.11
CA MET A 111 -24.41 0.83 5.99
C MET A 111 -25.93 0.65 6.03
N LYS A 112 -26.52 0.42 7.21
CA LYS A 112 -27.98 0.38 7.38
C LYS A 112 -28.63 1.71 6.99
N ASN A 113 -28.05 2.84 7.40
CA ASN A 113 -28.56 4.16 7.04
C ASN A 113 -28.48 4.40 5.52
N TYR A 114 -27.39 3.96 4.89
CA TYR A 114 -27.22 4.08 3.44
C TYR A 114 -28.22 3.24 2.65
N GLN A 115 -28.51 2.02 3.10
CA GLN A 115 -29.53 1.16 2.50
C GLN A 115 -30.93 1.77 2.59
N LYS A 116 -31.28 2.40 3.72
CA LYS A 116 -32.55 3.13 3.87
C LYS A 116 -32.69 4.28 2.87
N LEU A 117 -31.63 5.04 2.64
CA LEU A 117 -31.61 6.10 1.63
C LEU A 117 -31.74 5.55 0.19
N LYS A 118 -31.22 4.35 -0.06
CA LYS A 118 -31.29 3.69 -1.38
C LYS A 118 -32.57 2.90 -1.62
N CYS A 119 -33.32 2.52 -0.59
CA CYS A 119 -34.63 1.89 -0.72
C CYS A 119 -35.57 2.91 -1.37
N LYS A 120 -35.69 2.87 -2.70
CA LYS A 120 -36.75 3.57 -3.47
C LYS A 120 -38.09 2.87 -3.27
N CYS A 121 -38.40 2.56 -2.03
CA CYS A 121 -39.60 1.86 -1.66
C CYS A 121 -40.71 2.89 -1.79
N ASN A 122 -41.33 2.93 -2.98
CA ASN A 122 -42.55 3.67 -3.27
C ASN A 122 -43.55 3.29 -2.19
N LYS A 123 -43.64 4.10 -1.14
CA LYS A 123 -44.79 4.09 -0.26
C LYS A 123 -45.92 4.69 -1.09
N LYS A 124 -46.54 3.84 -1.91
CA LYS A 124 -47.87 4.11 -2.45
C LYS A 124 -48.77 4.21 -1.22
N HIS A 125 -49.16 5.43 -0.91
CA HIS A 125 -50.28 5.72 -0.04
C HIS A 125 -51.55 5.68 -0.89
#